data_AF-A0A7S2FLZ1-F1
#
_entry.id   AF-A0A7S2FLZ1-F1
#
_cell.length_a   1.000
_cell.length_b   1.000
_cell.length_c   1.000
_cell.angle_alpha   90.00
_cell.angle_beta   90.00
_cell.angle_gamma   90.00
#
_symmetry.space_group_name_H-M   'P 1'
#
loop_
_entity.id
_entity.type
_entity.pdbx_description
1 polymer ?
#
loop_
_entity_poly.entity_id
_entity_poly.type
_entity_poly.pdbx_seq_one_letter_code
_entity_poly.pdbx_strand_id
1 'polypeptide(L)'
;PAPPPPSPPPPFPPPPSPPPHTPPPYPPFAGLLGFMRARALEVSNLQLGNDVASFNAGRFKTKICDLFETVDSPPCSTDDITELTTEAGSLTVSFTIKFRHGGPTILHMRTLLVQPVAVQEALGDEFPLVEPYRIALRDRTD
;
A
#
# COMPACT_ATOMS: atom_id res chain seq x y z
N PRO A 1 40.55 -53.41 -67.61
CA PRO A 1 39.70 -53.06 -66.45
C PRO A 1 40.35 -51.92 -65.65
N ALA A 2 39.70 -50.77 -65.57
CA ALA A 2 40.19 -49.65 -64.76
C ALA A 2 39.91 -49.90 -63.27
N PRO A 3 40.81 -49.51 -62.35
CA PRO A 3 40.58 -49.65 -60.92
C PRO A 3 39.39 -48.79 -60.47
N PRO A 4 38.63 -49.23 -59.43
CA PRO A 4 37.51 -48.46 -58.93
C PRO A 4 38.00 -47.12 -58.35
N PRO A 5 37.20 -46.05 -58.49
CA PRO A 5 37.54 -44.75 -57.94
C PRO A 5 37.63 -44.80 -56.40
N PRO A 6 38.52 -43.99 -55.79
CA PRO A 6 38.64 -43.90 -54.34
C PRO A 6 37.36 -43.33 -53.70
N SER A 7 37.00 -43.86 -52.53
CA SER A 7 35.84 -43.43 -51.75
C SER A 7 35.94 -41.95 -51.32
N PRO A 8 34.81 -41.22 -51.24
CA PRO A 8 34.82 -39.83 -50.79
C PRO A 8 35.22 -39.72 -49.31
N PRO A 9 35.85 -38.60 -48.90
CA PRO A 9 36.20 -38.35 -47.52
C PRO A 9 34.94 -38.23 -46.64
N PRO A 10 35.05 -38.55 -45.34
CA PRO A 10 33.93 -38.42 -44.42
C PRO A 10 33.47 -36.97 -44.27
N PRO A 11 32.18 -36.72 -44.02
CA PRO A 11 31.66 -35.37 -43.82
C PRO A 11 32.27 -34.74 -42.56
N PHE A 12 32.60 -33.45 -42.65
CA PHE A 12 33.07 -32.66 -41.51
C PHE A 12 32.01 -32.59 -40.41
N PRO A 13 32.39 -32.60 -39.12
CA PRO A 13 31.45 -32.39 -38.03
C PRO A 13 30.86 -30.97 -38.12
N PRO A 14 29.58 -30.79 -37.74
CA PRO A 14 28.95 -29.47 -37.72
C PRO A 14 29.66 -28.55 -36.71
N PRO A 15 29.71 -27.23 -36.96
CA PRO A 15 30.28 -26.28 -36.02
C PRO A 15 29.49 -26.28 -34.70
N PRO A 16 30.16 -25.98 -33.56
CA PRO A 16 29.49 -25.89 -32.27
C PRO A 16 28.45 -24.75 -32.29
N SER A 17 27.31 -24.99 -31.65
CA SER A 17 26.25 -23.99 -31.49
C SER A 17 26.77 -22.74 -30.76
N PRO A 18 26.32 -21.53 -31.14
CA PRO A 18 26.66 -20.31 -30.40
C PRO A 18 26.16 -20.41 -28.94
N PRO A 19 26.87 -19.78 -27.98
CA PRO A 19 26.44 -19.77 -26.59
C PRO A 19 25.05 -19.10 -26.48
N PRO A 20 24.21 -19.56 -25.53
CA PRO A 20 22.92 -18.94 -25.29
C PRO A 20 23.12 -17.47 -24.90
N HIS A 21 22.40 -16.57 -25.58
CA HIS A 21 22.34 -15.18 -25.20
C HIS A 21 21.76 -15.08 -23.79
N THR A 22 22.61 -14.83 -22.79
CA THR A 22 22.14 -14.44 -21.46
C THR A 22 21.43 -13.09 -21.61
N PRO A 23 20.19 -12.94 -21.12
CA PRO A 23 19.53 -11.64 -21.12
C PRO A 23 20.40 -10.63 -20.35
N PRO A 24 20.39 -9.34 -20.76
CA PRO A 24 21.13 -8.31 -20.05
C PRO A 24 20.74 -8.32 -18.56
N PRO A 25 21.69 -8.08 -17.63
CA PRO A 25 21.36 -7.96 -16.23
C PRO A 25 20.34 -6.84 -16.06
N TYR A 26 19.23 -7.14 -15.38
CA TYR A 26 18.24 -6.15 -15.00
C TYR A 26 18.94 -5.00 -14.24
N PRO A 27 18.68 -3.73 -14.59
CA PRO A 27 19.22 -2.64 -13.79
C PRO A 27 18.67 -2.77 -12.36
N PRO A 28 19.51 -2.69 -11.32
CA PRO A 28 19.10 -2.87 -9.92
C PRO A 28 18.08 -1.80 -9.44
N PHE A 29 17.77 -0.81 -10.28
CA PHE A 29 16.94 0.34 -9.98
C PHE A 29 15.57 0.34 -10.68
N ALA A 30 15.23 -0.67 -11.49
CA ALA A 30 13.89 -0.74 -12.11
C ALA A 30 12.76 -0.89 -11.08
N GLY A 31 13.07 -1.38 -9.87
CA GLY A 31 12.13 -1.40 -8.74
C GLY A 31 12.03 -0.08 -7.95
N LEU A 32 12.97 0.86 -8.15
CA LEU A 32 13.02 2.15 -7.46
C LEU A 32 12.37 3.28 -8.27
N LEU A 33 12.27 3.12 -9.59
CA LEU A 33 11.55 4.03 -10.49
C LEU A 33 10.02 3.86 -10.49
N GLY A 34 9.49 2.99 -9.63
CA GLY A 34 8.13 3.12 -9.09
C GLY A 34 8.09 4.16 -7.97
N PHE A 35 8.73 5.32 -8.20
CA PHE A 35 8.86 6.45 -7.28
C PHE A 35 7.48 6.83 -6.76
N MET A 36 7.19 6.39 -5.53
CA MET A 36 6.26 6.94 -4.55
C MET A 36 5.14 7.81 -5.16
N ARG A 37 4.16 7.22 -5.86
CA ARG A 37 2.83 7.85 -5.86
C ARG A 37 2.52 8.07 -4.38
N ALA A 38 2.22 9.31 -3.98
CA ALA A 38 1.78 9.57 -2.62
C ALA A 38 0.55 8.69 -2.41
N ARG A 39 0.70 7.59 -1.66
CA ARG A 39 -0.45 6.73 -1.42
C ARG A 39 -1.24 7.37 -0.27
N ALA A 40 -2.48 6.94 -0.09
CA ALA A 40 -3.22 7.24 1.12
C ALA A 40 -4.06 6.01 1.51
N LEU A 41 -4.36 5.86 2.79
CA LEU A 41 -5.41 4.94 3.23
C LEU A 41 -6.72 5.69 3.29
N GLU A 42 -7.68 5.27 2.49
CA GLU A 42 -9.07 5.69 2.63
C GLU A 42 -9.77 4.72 3.57
N VAL A 43 -10.40 5.26 4.61
CA VAL A 43 -11.24 4.54 5.57
C VAL A 43 -12.67 5.04 5.37
N SER A 44 -13.61 4.13 5.12
CA SER A 44 -15.01 4.49 4.84
C SER A 44 -16.01 3.53 5.49
N ASN A 45 -17.25 4.01 5.65
CA ASN A 45 -18.34 3.32 6.35
C ASN A 45 -18.07 3.12 7.85
N LEU A 46 -17.33 4.03 8.48
CA LEU A 46 -17.12 4.02 9.92
C LEU A 46 -18.37 4.57 10.60
N GLN A 47 -19.12 3.76 11.35
CA GLN A 47 -20.35 4.23 11.99
C GLN A 47 -20.12 5.01 13.29
N LEU A 48 -21.00 5.97 13.54
CA LEU A 48 -21.17 6.73 14.76
C LEU A 48 -22.44 6.26 15.44
N GLY A 49 -22.43 6.10 16.77
CA GLY A 49 -23.65 5.78 17.52
C GLY A 49 -24.59 6.96 17.71
N ASN A 50 -24.14 8.16 17.40
CA ASN A 50 -24.87 9.41 17.55
C ASN A 50 -24.70 10.28 16.30
N ASP A 51 -25.58 11.27 16.15
CA ASP A 51 -25.48 12.25 15.06
C ASP A 51 -24.10 12.92 15.05
N VAL A 52 -23.57 13.16 13.85
CA VAL A 52 -22.33 13.90 13.60
C VAL A 52 -22.27 15.25 14.31
N ALA A 53 -23.40 15.84 14.71
CA ALA A 53 -23.46 17.10 15.46
C ALA A 53 -22.58 17.12 16.71
N SER A 54 -22.39 15.98 17.38
CA SER A 54 -21.47 15.85 18.53
C SER A 54 -20.09 15.29 18.16
N PHE A 55 -19.88 14.91 16.89
CA PHE A 55 -18.63 14.34 16.43
C PHE A 55 -17.51 15.38 16.41
N ASN A 56 -16.53 15.20 17.30
CA ASN A 56 -15.37 16.06 17.36
C ASN A 56 -14.25 15.52 16.46
N ALA A 57 -14.25 16.01 15.22
CA ALA A 57 -13.23 15.72 14.22
C ALA A 57 -11.79 15.93 14.73
N GLY A 58 -11.54 16.99 15.51
CA GLY A 58 -10.20 17.28 16.04
C GLY A 58 -9.73 16.21 17.02
N ARG A 59 -10.58 15.84 18.00
CA ARG A 59 -10.31 14.78 18.97
C ARG A 59 -10.08 13.44 18.27
N PHE A 60 -10.92 13.10 17.30
CA PHE A 60 -10.79 11.87 16.54
C PHE A 60 -9.45 11.79 15.80
N LYS A 61 -9.05 12.88 15.12
CA LYS A 61 -7.76 12.93 14.42
C LYS A 61 -6.58 12.73 15.36
N THR A 62 -6.59 13.38 16.53
CA THR A 62 -5.54 13.20 17.55
C THR A 62 -5.47 11.74 17.97
N LYS A 63 -6.61 11.14 18.32
CA LYS A 63 -6.65 9.75 18.78
C LYS A 63 -6.23 8.73 17.75
N ILE A 64 -6.61 8.91 16.48
CA ILE A 64 -6.12 8.07 15.38
C ILE A 64 -4.61 8.21 15.23
N CYS A 65 -4.06 9.42 15.39
CA CYS A 65 -2.61 9.61 15.38
C CYS A 65 -1.90 8.94 16.55
N ASP A 66 -2.47 8.97 17.76
CA ASP A 66 -1.95 8.27 18.93
C ASP A 66 -1.78 6.76 18.65
N LEU A 67 -2.67 6.15 17.84
CA LEU A 67 -2.57 4.72 17.47
C LEU A 67 -1.28 4.40 16.71
N PHE A 68 -0.79 5.34 15.90
CA PHE A 68 0.38 5.14 15.05
C PHE A 68 1.67 5.63 15.71
N GLU A 69 1.58 6.30 16.85
CA GLU A 69 2.73 6.76 17.59
C GLU A 69 3.43 5.53 18.20
N THR A 70 4.65 5.26 17.72
CA THR A 70 5.51 4.22 18.27
C THR A 70 6.85 4.85 18.63
N VAL A 71 7.57 4.25 19.57
CA VAL A 71 8.88 4.75 20.05
C VAL A 71 9.88 4.98 18.92
N ASP A 72 9.74 4.23 17.82
CA ASP A 72 10.63 4.25 16.66
C ASP A 72 10.06 4.95 15.40
N SER A 73 8.83 5.47 15.46
CA SER A 73 8.21 6.19 14.33
C SER A 73 8.02 7.67 14.64
N PRO A 74 8.27 8.58 13.69
CA PRO A 74 7.96 9.99 13.88
C PRO A 74 6.45 10.18 14.05
N PRO A 75 6.07 11.26 14.76
CA PRO A 75 4.69 11.46 15.20
C PRO A 75 3.76 11.60 14.00
N CYS A 76 2.63 10.88 14.04
CA CYS A 76 1.51 11.13 13.15
C CYS A 76 1.03 12.58 13.36
N SER A 77 0.75 13.29 12.27
CA SER A 77 0.20 14.64 12.33
C SER A 77 -1.26 14.60 11.95
N THR A 78 -2.09 15.35 12.69
CA THR A 78 -3.52 15.48 12.39
C THR A 78 -3.80 16.04 11.00
N ASP A 79 -2.83 16.73 10.39
CA ASP A 79 -2.89 17.22 9.01
C ASP A 79 -2.77 16.11 7.96
N ASP A 80 -2.28 14.92 8.35
CA ASP A 80 -2.27 13.73 7.48
C ASP A 80 -3.66 13.15 7.30
N ILE A 81 -4.55 13.40 8.26
CA ILE A 81 -5.93 12.95 8.22
C ILE A 81 -6.75 14.02 7.50
N THR A 82 -6.98 13.76 6.22
CA THR A 82 -7.67 14.63 5.27
C THR A 82 -8.97 14.00 4.81
N GLU A 83 -9.78 14.75 4.05
CA GLU A 83 -11.04 14.26 3.46
C GLU A 83 -11.98 13.61 4.49
N LEU A 84 -11.90 14.08 5.74
CA LEU A 84 -12.81 13.69 6.80
C LEU A 84 -14.19 14.23 6.45
N THR A 85 -15.05 13.33 5.98
CA THR A 85 -16.40 13.62 5.54
C THR A 85 -17.37 13.12 6.59
N THR A 86 -18.24 14.03 7.00
CA THR A 86 -19.30 13.81 7.97
C THR A 86 -20.53 14.48 7.39
N GLU A 87 -21.55 13.70 7.06
CA GLU A 87 -22.78 14.22 6.45
C GLU A 87 -23.84 14.41 7.54
N ALA A 88 -24.54 15.55 7.55
CA ALA A 88 -25.58 15.82 8.54
C ALA A 88 -26.73 14.81 8.41
N GLY A 89 -27.16 14.22 9.52
CA GLY A 89 -28.12 13.10 9.52
C GLY A 89 -27.52 11.76 9.08
N SER A 90 -26.22 11.71 8.74
CA SER A 90 -25.49 10.47 8.53
C SER A 90 -24.85 10.03 9.83
N LEU A 91 -24.87 8.72 10.05
CA LEU A 91 -24.13 8.07 11.13
C LEU A 91 -22.79 7.55 10.61
N THR A 92 -22.29 8.01 9.47
CA THR A 92 -21.06 7.49 8.88
C THR A 92 -20.00 8.57 8.73
N VAL A 93 -18.76 8.16 8.99
CA VAL A 93 -17.55 8.94 8.80
C VAL A 93 -16.67 8.23 7.79
N SER A 94 -16.09 9.02 6.89
CA SER A 94 -15.01 8.55 6.02
C SER A 94 -13.86 9.53 6.09
N PHE A 95 -12.63 9.04 6.00
CA PHE A 95 -11.43 9.88 6.04
C PHE A 95 -10.28 9.25 5.29
N THR A 96 -9.27 10.05 4.98
CA THR A 96 -8.08 9.63 4.25
C THR A 96 -6.82 9.98 5.03
N ILE A 97 -5.95 9.01 5.28
CA ILE A 97 -4.64 9.22 5.92
C ILE A 97 -3.55 9.25 4.86
N LYS A 98 -2.83 10.37 4.73
CA LYS A 98 -1.67 10.51 3.83
C LYS A 98 -0.43 9.86 4.43
N PHE A 99 0.40 9.24 3.58
CA PHE A 99 1.74 8.78 4.01
C PHE A 99 2.71 9.94 4.02
N ARG A 100 3.42 10.15 5.14
CA ARG A 100 4.60 11.02 5.21
C ARG A 100 5.88 10.24 5.05
N HIS A 101 6.89 10.89 4.48
CA HIS A 101 8.25 10.38 4.54
C HIS A 101 8.70 10.33 6.00
N GLY A 102 9.22 9.18 6.43
CA GLY A 102 9.54 8.90 7.83
C GLY A 102 8.37 8.38 8.66
N GLY A 103 7.11 8.72 8.33
CA GLY A 103 5.92 8.32 9.07
C GLY A 103 5.61 6.80 9.10
N PRO A 104 4.55 6.40 9.82
CA PRO A 104 4.12 5.01 9.88
C PRO A 104 3.88 4.43 8.48
N THR A 105 4.34 3.20 8.25
CA THR A 105 4.22 2.55 6.93
C THR A 105 2.77 2.21 6.58
N ILE A 106 2.46 2.06 5.28
CA ILE A 106 1.15 1.56 4.80
C ILE A 106 0.74 0.29 5.55
N LEU A 107 1.67 -0.65 5.67
CA LEU A 107 1.43 -1.94 6.30
C LEU A 107 1.13 -1.77 7.79
N HIS A 108 1.89 -0.93 8.49
CA HIS A 108 1.69 -0.65 9.90
C HIS A 108 0.33 -0.01 10.15
N MET A 109 0.00 1.07 9.42
CA MET A 109 -1.30 1.74 9.55
C MET A 109 -2.45 0.79 9.24
N ARG A 110 -2.36 0.03 8.15
CA ARG A 110 -3.41 -0.93 7.79
C ARG A 110 -3.58 -1.99 8.86
N THR A 111 -2.49 -2.47 9.47
CA THR A 111 -2.53 -3.48 10.54
C THR A 111 -3.25 -2.96 11.78
N LEU A 112 -3.01 -1.72 12.18
CA LEU A 112 -3.70 -1.10 13.31
C LEU A 112 -5.15 -0.76 12.98
N LEU A 113 -5.38 -0.23 11.78
CA LEU A 113 -6.73 0.10 11.33
C LEU A 113 -7.61 -1.10 11.02
N VAL A 114 -7.10 -2.34 10.96
CA VAL A 114 -7.97 -3.53 10.91
C VAL A 114 -8.31 -4.06 12.31
N GLN A 115 -7.72 -3.51 13.36
CA GLN A 115 -8.02 -3.91 14.73
C GLN A 115 -9.22 -3.09 15.23
N PRO A 116 -10.42 -3.70 15.35
CA PRO A 116 -11.62 -2.95 15.73
C PRO A 116 -11.48 -2.31 17.11
N VAL A 117 -10.72 -2.93 18.03
CA VAL A 117 -10.45 -2.37 19.37
C VAL A 117 -9.67 -1.06 19.28
N ALA A 118 -8.60 -1.01 18.48
CA ALA A 118 -7.79 0.20 18.34
C ALA A 118 -8.59 1.34 17.71
N VAL A 119 -9.39 1.03 16.68
CA VAL A 119 -10.26 2.02 16.03
C VAL A 119 -11.39 2.48 16.97
N GLN A 120 -11.95 1.57 17.76
CA GLN A 120 -12.96 1.87 18.78
C GLN A 120 -12.40 2.80 19.87
N GLU A 121 -11.17 2.57 20.33
CA GLU A 121 -10.50 3.46 21.29
C GLU A 121 -10.33 4.88 20.72
N ALA A 122 -10.05 4.98 19.41
CA ALA A 122 -9.90 6.28 18.77
C ALA A 122 -11.23 7.00 18.53
N LEU A 123 -12.30 6.25 18.27
CA LEU A 123 -13.67 6.76 18.24
C LEU A 123 -14.16 7.18 19.63
N GLY A 124 -13.78 6.42 20.66
CA GLY A 124 -14.33 6.52 22.02
C GLY A 124 -15.65 5.76 22.17
N ASP A 125 -16.04 5.51 23.42
CA ASP A 125 -17.23 4.70 23.76
C ASP A 125 -18.56 5.30 23.25
N GLU A 126 -18.54 6.59 22.94
CA GLU A 126 -19.69 7.36 22.44
C GLU A 126 -20.06 6.99 20.98
N PHE A 127 -19.16 6.31 20.28
CA PHE A 127 -19.28 5.99 18.85
C PHE A 127 -18.92 4.52 18.60
N PRO A 128 -19.87 3.57 18.75
CA PRO A 128 -19.66 2.16 18.46
C PRO A 128 -19.24 1.94 17.01
N LEU A 129 -18.14 1.22 16.83
CA LEU A 129 -17.65 0.77 15.56
C LEU A 129 -18.56 -0.33 15.02
N VAL A 130 -19.12 -0.12 13.83
CA VAL A 130 -19.90 -1.15 13.14
C VAL A 130 -19.05 -1.82 12.07
N GLU A 131 -18.83 -3.11 12.25
CA GLU A 131 -18.16 -3.94 11.27
C GLU A 131 -19.13 -4.41 10.16
N PRO A 132 -18.65 -4.57 8.92
CA PRO A 132 -17.31 -4.22 8.43
C PRO A 132 -17.22 -2.78 7.91
N TYR A 133 -16.20 -2.04 8.33
CA TYR A 133 -15.76 -0.81 7.65
C TYR A 133 -14.72 -1.14 6.58
N ARG A 134 -14.53 -0.23 5.62
CA ARG A 134 -13.66 -0.46 4.47
C ARG A 134 -12.37 0.31 4.60
N ILE A 135 -11.27 -0.33 4.25
CA ILE A 135 -9.94 0.27 4.15
C ILE A 135 -9.41 0.00 2.75
N ALA A 136 -9.19 1.07 1.98
CA ALA A 136 -8.68 1.00 0.62
C ALA A 136 -7.39 1.80 0.49
N LEU A 137 -6.47 1.31 -0.35
CA LEU A 137 -5.29 2.07 -0.74
C LEU A 137 -5.67 2.95 -1.92
N ARG A 138 -5.45 4.27 -1.79
CA ARG A 138 -5.72 5.24 -2.85
C ARG A 138 -4.41 5.82 -3.35
N ASP A 139 -4.25 5.90 -4.67
CA ASP A 139 -3.18 6.68 -5.27
C ASP A 139 -3.57 8.16 -5.21
N ARG A 140 -2.76 8.98 -4.55
CA ARG A 140 -2.93 10.43 -4.52
C ARG A 140 -1.91 11.03 -5.50
N THR A 141 -2.41 11.42 -6.67
CA THR A 141 -1.72 12.36 -7.55
C THR A 141 -2.08 13.74 -7.03
N ASP A 142 -1.23 14.31 -6.18
CA ASP A 142 -1.27 15.75 -5.88
C ASP A 142 -0.79 16.53 -7.12
#